data_AF-A0A2W6YZI6-F1
#
_entry.id   AF-A0A2W6YZI6-F1
#
_cell.length_a   1.000
_cell.length_b   1.000
_cell.length_c   1.000
_cell.angle_alpha   90.00
_cell.angle_beta   90.00
_cell.angle_gamma   90.00
#
_symmetry.space_group_name_H-M   'P 1'
#
loop_
_entity.id
_entity.type
_entity.pdbx_description
1 polymer ?
#
loop_
_entity_poly.entity_id
_entity_poly.type
_entity_poly.pdbx_seq_one_letter_code
_entity_poly.pdbx_strand_id
1 'polypeptide(L)'
;MTLVVTAEPVPLKTDIDGVVRVGKTRVTLDIVIKTFQNGATAEEIVYRYPSLKLADVYTTISFYLNHQQEVETYLYQRQNQAQTIRKTNEAKFDPQGLRDRLIARQVEQAS
;
A
#
# COMPACT_ATOMS: atom_id res chain seq x y z
N MET A 1 -19.94 38.13 -1.03
CA MET A 1 -18.74 37.28 -0.92
C MET A 1 -18.62 36.45 -2.19
N THR A 2 -17.48 36.47 -2.86
CA THR A 2 -17.19 35.65 -4.04
C THR A 2 -16.32 34.46 -3.63
N LEU A 3 -16.79 33.24 -3.87
CA LEU A 3 -16.00 32.03 -3.68
C LEU A 3 -15.06 31.87 -4.89
N VAL A 4 -13.76 31.75 -4.64
CA VAL A 4 -12.78 31.46 -5.69
C VAL A 4 -12.57 29.95 -5.74
N VAL A 5 -12.89 29.33 -6.88
CA VAL A 5 -12.69 27.89 -7.11
C VAL A 5 -11.28 27.68 -7.67
N THR A 6 -10.46 26.91 -6.97
CA THR A 6 -9.08 26.59 -7.36
C THR A 6 -8.88 25.09 -7.45
N ALA A 7 -8.12 24.64 -8.45
CA ALA A 7 -7.71 23.25 -8.54
C ALA A 7 -6.58 22.98 -7.53
N GLU A 8 -6.80 22.05 -6.61
CA GLU A 8 -5.74 21.55 -5.73
C GLU A 8 -5.03 20.34 -6.38
N PRO A 9 -3.71 20.20 -6.18
CA PRO A 9 -2.98 19.05 -6.68
C PRO A 9 -3.44 17.77 -5.97
N VAL A 10 -3.50 16.67 -6.73
CA VAL A 10 -3.82 15.35 -6.18
C VAL A 10 -2.74 14.99 -5.14
N PRO A 11 -3.12 14.53 -3.92
CA PRO A 11 -2.18 14.27 -2.84
C PRO A 11 -1.48 12.92 -3.03
N LEU A 12 -0.90 12.67 -4.20
CA LEU A 12 -0.19 11.44 -4.53
C LEU A 12 1.27 11.75 -4.81
N LYS A 13 2.15 10.93 -4.23
CA LYS A 13 3.60 11.04 -4.42
C LYS A 13 4.19 9.67 -4.70
N THR A 14 4.95 9.58 -5.78
CA THR A 14 5.73 8.39 -6.11
C THR A 14 7.10 8.48 -5.45
N ASP A 15 7.49 7.43 -4.72
CA ASP A 15 8.85 7.31 -4.19
C ASP A 15 9.82 6.71 -5.22
N ILE A 16 11.10 6.60 -4.84
CA ILE A 16 12.17 6.14 -5.75
C ILE A 16 11.99 4.69 -6.21
N ASP A 17 11.24 3.90 -5.45
CA ASP A 17 10.91 2.51 -5.75
C ASP A 17 9.62 2.41 -6.59
N GLY A 18 9.07 3.54 -7.05
CA GLY A 18 7.86 3.59 -7.84
C GLY A 18 6.57 3.39 -7.03
N VAL A 19 6.62 3.45 -5.70
CA VAL A 19 5.42 3.28 -4.85
C VAL A 19 4.70 4.60 -4.70
N VAL A 20 3.40 4.60 -5.03
CA VAL A 20 2.56 5.78 -4.86
C VAL A 20 1.99 5.83 -3.44
N ARG A 21 2.19 6.95 -2.74
CA ARG A 21 1.75 7.22 -1.37
C ARG A 21 0.79 8.40 -1.30
N VAL A 22 -0.10 8.36 -0.31
CA VAL A 22 -1.12 9.39 -0.10
C VAL A 22 -0.63 10.45 0.89
N GLY A 23 -0.70 11.71 0.47
CA GLY A 23 -0.31 12.89 1.22
C GLY A 23 1.15 12.88 1.65
N LYS A 24 1.38 13.04 2.96
CA LYS A 24 2.70 12.91 3.61
C LYS A 24 2.83 11.61 4.41
N THR A 25 1.94 10.64 4.15
CA THR A 25 1.84 9.42 4.95
C THR A 25 2.62 8.26 4.35
N ARG A 26 2.73 7.16 5.10
CA ARG A 26 3.26 5.89 4.57
C ARG A 26 2.17 5.03 3.92
N VAL A 27 0.91 5.45 3.97
CA VAL A 27 -0.19 4.69 3.36
C VAL A 27 -0.10 4.81 1.85
N THR A 28 -0.15 3.66 1.17
CA THR A 28 -0.02 3.58 -0.28
C THR A 28 -1.36 3.79 -0.97
N LEU A 29 -1.31 4.21 -2.23
CA LEU A 29 -2.46 4.24 -3.11
C LEU A 29 -3.15 2.87 -3.16
N ASP A 30 -2.36 1.80 -3.24
CA ASP A 30 -2.81 0.40 -3.27
C ASP A 30 -3.76 0.06 -2.12
N ILE A 31 -3.44 0.52 -0.91
CA ILE A 31 -4.26 0.28 0.28
C ILE A 31 -5.58 1.04 0.20
N VAL A 32 -5.54 2.33 -0.15
CA VAL A 32 -6.74 3.17 -0.21
C VAL A 32 -7.71 2.65 -1.27
N ILE A 33 -7.22 2.38 -2.49
CA ILE A 33 -8.07 1.93 -3.60
C ILE A 33 -8.63 0.54 -3.33
N LYS A 34 -7.82 -0.40 -2.85
CA LYS A 34 -8.33 -1.75 -2.53
C LYS A 34 -9.35 -1.73 -1.39
N THR A 35 -9.15 -0.88 -0.39
CA THR A 35 -10.11 -0.75 0.73
C THR A 35 -11.44 -0.15 0.24
N PHE A 36 -11.37 0.85 -0.63
CA PHE A 36 -12.54 1.44 -1.29
C PHE A 36 -13.28 0.44 -2.19
N GLN A 37 -12.56 -0.31 -3.04
CA GLN A 37 -13.13 -1.36 -3.90
C GLN A 37 -13.82 -2.47 -3.10
N ASN A 38 -13.37 -2.72 -1.86
CA ASN A 38 -14.02 -3.66 -0.94
C ASN A 38 -15.28 -3.08 -0.26
N GLY A 39 -15.73 -1.89 -0.67
CA GLY A 39 -16.96 -1.26 -0.18
C GLY A 39 -16.78 -0.32 1.00
N ALA A 40 -15.55 -0.04 1.44
CA ALA A 40 -15.33 0.88 2.54
C ALA A 40 -15.55 2.34 2.12
N THR A 41 -16.14 3.15 2.98
CA THR A 41 -16.25 4.60 2.75
C THR A 41 -14.92 5.33 2.99
N ALA A 42 -14.81 6.58 2.54
CA ALA A 42 -13.63 7.40 2.79
C ALA A 42 -13.38 7.60 4.31
N GLU A 43 -14.45 7.78 5.08
CA GLU A 43 -14.41 7.91 6.54
C GLU A 43 -13.93 6.63 7.21
N GLU A 44 -14.41 5.47 6.75
CA GLU A 44 -13.93 4.18 7.26
C GLU A 44 -12.46 3.93 6.93
N ILE A 45 -12.00 4.38 5.75
CA ILE A 45 -10.58 4.32 5.38
C ILE A 45 -9.75 5.18 6.33
N VAL A 46 -10.18 6.42 6.62
CA VAL A 46 -9.49 7.29 7.60
C VAL A 46 -9.52 6.69 9.00
N TYR A 47 -10.65 6.10 9.41
CA TYR A 47 -10.77 5.41 10.69
C TYR A 47 -9.76 4.26 10.82
N ARG A 48 -9.58 3.47 9.76
CA ARG A 48 -8.59 2.37 9.71
C ARG A 48 -7.14 2.88 9.59
N TYR A 49 -6.93 4.05 8.99
CA TYR A 49 -5.62 4.66 8.78
C TYR A 49 -5.59 6.12 9.26
N PRO A 50 -5.52 6.37 10.58
CA PRO A 50 -5.69 7.71 11.17
C PRO A 50 -4.64 8.75 10.76
N SER A 51 -3.54 8.33 10.12
CA SER A 51 -2.56 9.25 9.54
C SER A 51 -3.07 9.98 8.30
N LEU A 52 -4.11 9.46 7.64
CA LEU A 52 -4.72 10.06 6.45
C LEU A 52 -5.61 11.24 6.84
N LYS A 53 -5.62 12.27 5.99
CA LYS A 53 -6.65 13.31 6.04
C LYS A 53 -7.84 12.88 5.20
N LEU A 54 -9.05 13.16 5.68
CA LEU A 54 -10.28 12.82 4.96
C LEU A 54 -10.34 13.45 3.57
N ALA A 55 -9.95 14.72 3.45
CA ALA A 55 -9.86 15.40 2.15
C ALA A 55 -8.90 14.66 1.19
N ASP A 56 -7.73 14.21 1.68
CA ASP A 56 -6.76 13.51 0.85
C ASP A 56 -7.31 12.18 0.33
N VAL A 57 -8.11 11.47 1.15
CA VAL A 57 -8.76 10.22 0.76
C VAL A 57 -9.81 10.46 -0.31
N TYR A 58 -10.69 11.46 -0.15
CA TYR A 58 -11.66 11.81 -1.19
C TYR A 58 -10.99 12.21 -2.50
N THR A 59 -9.96 13.06 -2.46
CA THR A 59 -9.24 13.46 -3.67
C THR A 59 -8.55 12.26 -4.33
N THR A 60 -8.01 11.33 -3.54
CA THR A 60 -7.41 10.09 -4.05
C THR A 60 -8.45 9.18 -4.72
N ILE A 61 -9.62 9.01 -4.11
CA ILE A 61 -10.73 8.23 -4.69
C ILE A 61 -11.22 8.91 -5.97
N SER A 62 -11.41 10.22 -5.97
CA SER A 62 -11.80 10.98 -7.17
C SER A 62 -10.79 10.80 -8.30
N PHE A 63 -9.49 10.89 -8.00
CA PHE A 63 -8.45 10.60 -8.98
C PHE A 63 -8.55 9.18 -9.53
N TYR A 64 -8.74 8.17 -8.68
CA TYR A 64 -8.95 6.80 -9.12
C TYR A 64 -10.17 6.66 -10.04
N LEU A 65 -11.31 7.25 -9.69
CA LEU A 65 -12.53 7.17 -10.49
C LEU A 65 -12.37 7.84 -11.87
N ASN A 66 -11.55 8.89 -11.97
CA ASN A 66 -11.26 9.56 -13.23
C ASN A 66 -10.16 8.87 -14.06
N HIS A 67 -9.32 8.03 -13.45
CA HIS A 67 -8.14 7.42 -14.08
C HIS A 67 -8.06 5.91 -13.81
N GLN A 68 -9.20 5.21 -13.82
CA GLN A 68 -9.28 3.81 -13.37
C GLN A 68 -8.30 2.89 -14.10
N GLN A 69 -8.23 2.97 -15.42
CA GLN A 69 -7.36 2.11 -16.24
C GLN A 69 -5.88 2.28 -15.89
N GLU A 70 -5.42 3.52 -15.71
CA GLU A 70 -4.02 3.83 -15.39
C GLU A 70 -3.68 3.31 -13.99
N VAL A 71 -4.57 3.57 -13.01
CA VAL A 71 -4.37 3.13 -11.63
C VAL A 71 -4.43 1.61 -11.53
N GLU A 72 -5.37 0.94 -12.19
CA GLU A 72 -5.45 -0.53 -12.20
C GLU A 72 -4.22 -1.18 -12.84
N THR A 73 -3.70 -0.58 -13.91
CA THR A 73 -2.45 -1.03 -14.53
C THR A 73 -1.28 -0.94 -13.54
N TYR A 74 -1.17 0.18 -12.83
CA TYR A 74 -0.17 0.35 -11.76
C TYR A 74 -0.35 -0.69 -10.65
N LEU A 75 -1.58 -0.90 -10.15
CA LEU A 75 -1.86 -1.87 -9.08
C LEU A 75 -1.53 -3.31 -9.50
N TYR A 76 -1.83 -3.68 -10.75
CA TYR A 76 -1.49 -4.98 -11.30
C TYR A 76 0.03 -5.20 -11.38
N GLN A 77 0.78 -4.22 -11.90
CA GLN A 77 2.24 -4.28 -11.95
C GLN A 77 2.86 -4.44 -10.56
N ARG A 78 2.36 -3.69 -9.57
CA ARG A 78 2.79 -3.79 -8.17
C ARG A 78 2.54 -5.15 -7.57
N GLN A 79 1.36 -5.73 -7.80
CA GLN A 79 1.03 -7.06 -7.31
C GLN A 79 1.98 -8.13 -7.90
N ASN A 80 2.28 -8.04 -9.20
CA ASN A 80 3.20 -8.98 -9.85
C ASN A 80 4.65 -8.85 -9.35
N GLN A 81 5.12 -7.63 -9.11
CA GLN A 81 6.43 -7.40 -8.51
C GLN A 81 6.50 -7.99 -7.10
N ALA A 82 5.49 -7.74 -6.26
CA ALA A 82 5.42 -8.28 -4.90
C ALA A 82 5.43 -9.82 -4.90
N GLN A 83 4.68 -10.44 -5.82
CA GLN A 83 4.67 -11.90 -5.96
C GLN A 83 6.02 -12.46 -6.44
N THR A 84 6.66 -11.80 -7.39
CA THR A 84 7.99 -12.20 -7.88
C THR A 84 9.02 -12.14 -6.77
N ILE A 85 9.09 -11.02 -6.04
CA ILE A 85 9.99 -10.84 -4.90
C ILE A 85 9.74 -11.91 -3.84
N ARG A 86 8.47 -12.19 -3.51
CA ARG A 86 8.10 -13.22 -2.55
C ARG A 86 8.60 -14.60 -2.98
N LYS A 87 8.33 -15.02 -4.23
CA LYS A 87 8.81 -16.31 -4.77
C LYS A 87 10.32 -16.41 -4.76
N THR A 88 11.03 -15.34 -5.15
CA THR A 88 12.51 -15.31 -5.12
C THR A 88 13.04 -15.43 -3.70
N ASN A 89 12.41 -14.78 -2.73
CA ASN A 89 12.81 -14.88 -1.32
C ASN A 89 12.52 -16.26 -0.76
N GLU A 90 11.34 -16.83 -0.99
CA GLU A 90 10.99 -18.20 -0.57
C GLU A 90 11.92 -19.26 -1.20
N ALA A 91 12.33 -19.07 -2.46
CA ALA A 91 13.29 -19.95 -3.11
C ALA A 91 14.73 -19.81 -2.58
N LYS A 92 15.13 -18.61 -2.12
CA LYS A 92 16.45 -18.34 -1.56
C LYS A 92 16.58 -18.71 -0.09
N PHE A 93 15.49 -18.61 0.66
CA PHE A 93 15.43 -18.88 2.08
C PHE A 93 14.53 -20.10 2.32
N ASP A 94 15.12 -21.30 2.29
CA ASP A 94 14.42 -22.53 2.66
C ASP A 94 13.93 -22.44 4.12
N PRO A 95 12.61 -22.39 4.36
CA PRO A 95 12.05 -22.30 5.71
C PRO A 95 12.41 -23.51 6.58
N GLN A 96 12.65 -24.69 5.96
CA GLN A 96 13.03 -25.91 6.67
C GLN A 96 14.42 -25.76 7.29
N GLY A 97 15.42 -25.36 6.49
CA GLY A 97 16.78 -25.12 6.97
C GLY A 97 16.87 -24.00 8.02
N LEU A 98 16.00 -22.98 7.98
CA LEU A 98 15.93 -21.97 9.04
C LEU A 98 15.33 -22.54 10.33
N ARG A 99 14.25 -23.31 10.24
CA ARG A 99 13.58 -23.92 11.39
C ARG A 99 14.50 -24.93 12.10
N ASP A 100 15.20 -25.77 11.35
CA ASP A 100 16.15 -26.73 11.89
C ASP A 100 17.30 -26.05 12.64
N ARG A 101 17.83 -24.94 12.10
CA ARG A 101 18.84 -24.12 12.79
C ARG A 101 18.31 -23.48 14.07
N LEU A 102 17.05 -23.01 14.06
CA LEU A 102 16.44 -22.42 15.25
C LEU A 102 16.20 -23.46 16.34
N ILE A 103 15.74 -24.67 15.98
CA ILE A 103 15.55 -25.78 16.92
C ILE A 103 16.89 -26.24 17.49
N ALA A 104 17.92 -26.43 16.65
CA ALA A 104 19.26 -26.81 17.10
C ALA A 104 19.83 -25.81 18.10
N ARG A 105 19.68 -24.51 17.84
CA ARG A 105 20.11 -23.43 18.74
C ARG A 105 19.35 -23.42 20.06
N GLN A 106 18.08 -23.81 20.06
CA GLN A 106 17.26 -23.87 21.27
C GLN A 106 17.65 -25.05 22.17
N VAL A 107 18.09 -26.17 21.58
CA VAL A 107 18.60 -27.34 22.30
C VAL A 107 19.98 -27.07 22.92
N GLU A 108 20.87 -26.37 22.20
CA GLU A 108 22.19 -25.96 22.72
C GLU A 108 22.08 -24.98 23.90
N GLN A 109 21.04 -24.14 23.96
CA GLN A 109 20.84 -23.18 25.06
C GLN A 109 20.13 -23.79 26.28
N ALA A 110 19.53 -24.98 26.14
CA ALA A 110 18.84 -25.69 27.20
C ALA A 110 19.71 -26.78 27.88
N SER A 111 20.97 -26.90 27.47
CA SER A 111 21.99 -27.82 28.01
C SER A 111 23.04 -27.05 28.80
#